data_AF-A0A3D1LCM9-F1
#
_entry.id   AF-A0A3D1LCM9-F1
#
_cell.length_a   1.000
_cell.length_b   1.000
_cell.length_c   1.000
_cell.angle_alpha   90.00
_cell.angle_beta   90.00
_cell.angle_gamma   90.00
#
_symmetry.space_group_name_H-M   'P 1'
#
loop_
_entity.id
_entity.type
_entity.pdbx_description
1 polymer ?
#
loop_
_entity_poly.entity_id
_entity_poly.type
_entity_poly.pdbx_seq_one_letter_code
_entity_poly.pdbx_strand_id
1 'polypeptide(L)'
;HMIDVMGIDHVGCGFDFFEFIDNPDTMGTMTDTGSPCTKGLANCSEIPNLFACFEKMGMSKEEMEKIARLNFQRVVKDAIG
;
A
#
# COMPACT_ATOMS: atom_id res chain seq x y z
N HIS A 1 -7.37 -11.27 -2.38
CA HIS A 1 -8.74 -10.72 -2.44
C HIS A 1 -8.89 -9.64 -3.50
N MET A 2 -8.35 -8.42 -3.34
CA MET A 2 -8.50 -7.33 -4.33
C MET A 2 -8.08 -7.75 -5.74
N ILE A 3 -6.92 -8.42 -5.86
CA ILE A 3 -6.41 -8.95 -7.14
C ILE A 3 -7.38 -9.96 -7.76
N ASP A 4 -8.01 -10.81 -6.95
CA ASP A 4 -8.96 -11.84 -7.42
C ASP A 4 -10.27 -11.22 -7.95
N VAL A 5 -10.66 -10.07 -7.41
CA VAL A 5 -11.89 -9.35 -7.78
C VAL A 5 -11.65 -8.41 -8.96
N MET A 6 -10.54 -7.67 -8.95
CA MET A 6 -10.27 -6.56 -9.87
C MET A 6 -9.30 -6.92 -11.00
N GLY A 7 -8.49 -7.97 -10.82
CA GLY A 7 -7.37 -8.31 -11.70
C GLY A 7 -6.08 -7.60 -11.31
N ILE A 8 -4.93 -8.23 -11.60
CA ILE A 8 -3.60 -7.73 -11.21
C ILE A 8 -3.27 -6.35 -11.80
N ASP A 9 -3.82 -6.02 -12.97
CA ASP A 9 -3.59 -4.72 -13.59
C ASP A 9 -4.38 -3.60 -12.89
N HIS A 10 -5.30 -3.89 -11.97
CA HIS A 10 -6.21 -2.89 -11.39
C HIS A 10 -6.00 -2.66 -9.88
N VAL A 11 -4.86 -3.11 -9.34
CA VAL A 11 -4.53 -2.98 -7.91
C VAL A 11 -3.20 -2.23 -7.74
N GLY A 12 -3.11 -1.35 -6.74
CA GLY A 12 -1.89 -0.63 -6.37
C GLY A 12 -1.81 -0.38 -4.87
N CYS A 13 -0.66 0.13 -4.40
CA CYS A 13 -0.45 0.46 -2.99
C CYS A 13 -0.93 1.87 -2.63
N GLY A 14 -1.82 1.97 -1.65
CA GLY A 14 -2.20 3.22 -0.96
C GLY A 14 -2.09 3.01 0.54
N PHE A 15 -0.95 3.38 1.12
CA PHE A 15 -0.59 3.02 2.50
C PHE A 15 -1.21 3.89 3.58
N ASP A 16 -1.59 5.12 3.21
CA ASP A 16 -2.14 6.10 4.14
C ASP A 16 -1.25 6.32 5.38
N PHE A 17 0.06 6.46 5.17
CA PHE A 17 1.01 6.69 6.26
C PHE A 17 0.81 8.09 6.87
N PHE A 18 0.80 8.12 8.19
CA PHE A 18 0.60 9.31 9.03
C PHE A 18 1.78 9.52 9.99
N GLU A 19 2.93 8.89 9.72
CA GLU A 19 4.15 8.94 10.54
C GLU A 19 4.66 10.36 10.83
N PHE A 20 4.18 11.35 10.07
CA PHE A 20 4.52 12.77 10.21
C PHE A 20 3.54 13.55 11.12
N ILE A 21 2.47 12.92 11.59
CA ILE A 21 1.46 13.54 12.46
C ILE A 21 1.78 13.17 13.91
N ASP A 22 2.48 14.07 14.61
CA ASP A 22 2.90 13.87 16.01
C ASP A 22 1.78 14.16 17.04
N ASN A 23 0.59 14.59 16.61
CA ASN A 23 -0.53 14.89 17.51
C ASN A 23 -1.37 13.64 17.81
N PRO A 24 -1.35 13.10 19.04
CA PRO A 24 -2.11 11.91 19.41
C PRO A 24 -3.62 12.08 19.28
N ASP A 25 -4.14 13.30 19.46
CA ASP A 25 -5.58 13.59 19.33
C ASP A 25 -6.02 13.46 17.87
N THR A 26 -5.22 14.00 16.93
CA THR A 26 -5.48 13.84 15.49
C THR A 26 -5.43 12.37 15.08
N MET A 27 -4.43 11.65 15.58
CA MET A 27 -4.24 10.23 15.30
C MET A 27 -5.37 9.36 15.86
N GLY A 28 -5.86 9.70 17.06
CA GLY A 28 -6.98 9.04 17.72
C GLY A 28 -8.31 9.22 16.99
N THR A 29 -8.47 10.26 16.16
CA THR A 29 -9.65 10.39 15.29
C THR A 29 -9.64 9.49 14.06
N MET A 30 -8.48 8.90 13.72
CA MET A 30 -8.30 8.09 12.51
C MET A 30 -8.37 6.58 12.79
N THR A 31 -8.46 6.15 14.05
CA THR A 31 -8.53 4.73 14.41
C THR A 31 -9.28 4.49 15.71
N ASP A 32 -10.12 3.46 15.73
CA ASP A 32 -10.82 3.00 16.94
C ASP A 32 -9.94 2.12 17.84
N THR A 33 -8.75 1.70 17.37
CA THR A 33 -7.92 0.66 18.02
C THR A 33 -6.65 1.18 18.72
N GLY A 34 -6.46 2.51 18.81
CA GLY A 34 -5.37 3.13 19.57
C GLY A 34 -3.97 3.06 18.94
N SER A 35 -3.77 2.24 17.91
CA SER A 35 -2.66 2.38 16.96
C SER A 35 -3.20 2.27 15.54
N PRO A 36 -2.98 3.28 14.69
CA PRO A 36 -3.45 3.26 13.31
C PRO A 36 -2.53 2.43 12.39
N CYS A 37 -1.39 1.93 12.89
CA CYS A 37 -0.40 1.22 12.09
C CYS A 37 -0.61 -0.30 12.08
N THR A 38 -0.40 -0.91 10.91
CA THR A 38 -0.19 -2.37 10.81
C THR A 38 1.23 -2.70 11.28
N LYS A 39 1.38 -3.70 12.15
CA LYS A 39 2.69 -4.16 12.65
C LYS A 39 3.61 -4.57 11.47
N GLY A 40 4.82 -4.00 11.42
CA GLY A 40 5.78 -4.25 10.35
C GLY A 40 5.50 -3.48 9.06
N LEU A 41 4.56 -2.53 9.10
CA LEU A 41 4.30 -1.54 8.06
C LEU A 41 3.95 -0.19 8.70
N ALA A 42 4.77 0.27 9.66
CA ALA A 42 4.52 1.49 10.41
C ALA A 42 4.78 2.76 9.60
N ASN A 43 5.73 2.71 8.67
CA ASN A 43 6.16 3.85 7.87
C ASN A 43 6.71 3.42 6.51
N CYS A 44 7.05 4.41 5.68
CA CYS A 44 7.58 4.20 4.34
C CYS A 44 8.84 3.31 4.28
N SER A 45 9.69 3.30 5.31
CA SER A 45 10.90 2.45 5.34
C SER A 45 10.59 0.96 5.47
N GLU A 46 9.38 0.61 5.92
CA GLU A 46 8.93 -0.77 6.12
C GLU A 46 8.17 -1.35 4.92
N ILE A 47 7.97 -0.59 3.84
CA ILE A 47 7.36 -1.07 2.58
C ILE A 47 7.98 -2.40 2.08
N PRO A 48 9.31 -2.62 2.14
CA PRO A 48 9.89 -3.90 1.71
C PRO A 48 9.32 -5.12 2.44
N ASN A 49 8.82 -4.98 3.66
CA ASN A 49 8.21 -6.08 4.41
C ASN A 49 6.93 -6.58 3.73
N LEU A 50 6.13 -5.68 3.15
CA LEU A 50 4.93 -6.07 2.38
C LEU A 50 5.30 -6.87 1.14
N PHE A 51 6.31 -6.41 0.39
CA PHE A 51 6.76 -7.11 -0.82
C PHE A 51 7.40 -8.47 -0.52
N ALA A 52 8.11 -8.59 0.62
CA ALA A 52 8.58 -9.89 1.09
C ALA A 52 7.42 -10.86 1.41
N CYS A 53 6.28 -10.35 1.89
CA CYS A 53 5.06 -11.16 2.04
C CYS A 53 4.49 -11.60 0.69
N PHE A 54 4.41 -10.70 -0.30
CA PHE A 54 3.95 -11.05 -1.64
C PHE A 54 4.83 -12.10 -2.32
N GLU A 55 6.15 -11.99 -2.19
CA GLU A 55 7.09 -12.99 -2.72
C GLU A 55 6.87 -14.36 -2.07
N LYS A 56 6.69 -14.42 -0.74
CA LYS A 56 6.35 -15.67 -0.02
C LYS A 56 5.00 -16.26 -0.44
N MET A 57 4.08 -15.43 -0.91
CA MET A 57 2.78 -15.85 -1.44
C MET A 57 2.86 -16.33 -2.91
N GLY A 58 4.05 -16.27 -3.52
CA GLY A 58 4.27 -16.74 -4.89
C GLY A 58 4.06 -15.69 -5.98
N MET A 59 3.96 -14.41 -5.60
CA MET A 59 3.84 -13.33 -6.58
C MET A 59 5.15 -13.14 -7.35
N SER A 60 5.06 -13.03 -8.67
CA SER A 60 6.21 -12.77 -9.52
C SER A 60 6.72 -11.32 -9.38
N LYS A 61 7.97 -11.09 -9.78
CA LYS A 61 8.55 -9.74 -9.81
C LYS A 61 7.78 -8.79 -10.71
N GLU A 62 7.22 -9.27 -11.81
CA GLU A 62 6.42 -8.46 -12.73
C GLU A 62 5.12 -8.00 -12.08
N GLU A 63 4.41 -8.89 -11.40
CA GLU A 63 3.18 -8.58 -10.68
C GLU A 63 3.45 -7.60 -9.52
N MET A 64 4.55 -7.79 -8.79
CA MET A 64 4.96 -6.86 -7.74
C MET A 64 5.26 -5.46 -8.31
N GLU A 65 5.94 -5.37 -9.47
CA GLU A 65 6.22 -4.09 -10.12
C GLU A 65 4.93 -3.36 -10.57
N LYS A 66 3.92 -4.13 -10.99
CA LYS A 66 2.59 -3.60 -11.34
C LYS A 66 1.93 -2.94 -10.15
N ILE A 67 1.88 -3.64 -9.02
CA ILE A 67 1.27 -3.15 -7.77
C ILE A 67 2.08 -1.98 -7.19
N ALA A 68 3.40 -2.03 -7.26
CA ALA A 68 4.29 -1.01 -6.73
C ALA A 68 4.14 0.34 -7.45
N ARG A 69 4.02 0.33 -8.78
CA ARG A 69 3.97 1.57 -9.55
C ARG A 69 3.27 1.51 -10.91
N LEU A 70 3.38 0.43 -11.68
CA LEU A 70 3.01 0.50 -13.11
C LEU A 70 1.51 0.73 -13.29
N ASN A 71 0.68 0.12 -12.44
CA ASN A 71 -0.77 0.31 -12.51
C ASN A 71 -1.16 1.75 -12.21
N PHE A 72 -0.60 2.33 -11.15
CA PHE A 72 -0.87 3.73 -10.79
C PHE A 72 -0.33 4.70 -11.85
N GLN A 73 0.88 4.49 -12.33
CA GLN A 73 1.48 5.30 -13.41
C GLN A 73 0.65 5.27 -14.69
N ARG A 74 0.11 4.10 -15.06
CA ARG A 74 -0.80 3.97 -16.21
C ARG A 74 -2.08 4.80 -16.00
N VAL A 75 -2.72 4.65 -14.84
CA VAL A 75 -3.95 5.42 -14.50
C VAL A 75 -3.69 6.92 -14.49
N VAL A 76 -2.58 7.37 -13.90
CA VAL A 76 -2.20 8.80 -13.89
C VAL A 76 -2.01 9.31 -15.32
N LYS A 77 -1.26 8.58 -16.15
CA LYS A 77 -1.06 8.93 -17.56
C LYS A 77 -2.39 9.06 -18.30
N ASP A 78 -3.27 8.08 -18.16
CA ASP A 78 -4.57 8.09 -18.84
C ASP A 78 -5.47 9.24 -18.36
N ALA A 79 -5.34 9.65 -17.09
CA ALA A 79 -6.11 10.75 -16.52
C ALA A 79 -5.61 12.15 -16.93
N ILE A 80 -4.30 12.32 -17.14
CA ILE A 80 -3.70 13.63 -17.41
C ILE A 80 -3.44 13.90 -18.91
N GLY A 81 -3.46 12.88 -19.77
CA GLY A 81 -3.16 12.99 -21.20
C GLY A 81 -1.67 12.93 -21.52
#